data_AF-A0A4V1LYI0-F1
#
_entry.id   AF-A0A4V1LYI0-F1
#
_cell.length_a   1.000
_cell.length_b   1.000
_cell.length_c   1.000
_cell.angle_alpha   90.00
_cell.angle_beta   90.00
_cell.angle_gamma   90.00
#
_symmetry.space_group_name_H-M   'P 1'
#
loop_
_entity.id
_entity.type
_entity.pdbx_description
1 polymer ?
#
loop_
_entity_poly.entity_id
_entity_poly.type
_entity_poly.pdbx_seq_one_letter_code
_entity_poly.pdbx_strand_id
1 'polypeptide(L)'
;IRPEFVLLAEPSDGKICRAQKGRMEISVTTYGTSAHGSIPHKGDNAIYKMSGILQELRALNENLLVDDLLGKGCLTVSEISSTSPSRCAVSDSCTISIDRRLTWGEKPEDALQEIRNLPAVKMADAEVSIYNYDEPSYTGLEYGQECSFKPWKMEETHDVTQSVAKAYKNLFGKEAVIDIWPFSTNGVSI
;
A
#
# COMPACT_ATOMS: atom_id res chain seq x y z
N ILE A 1 -0.86 -29.05 -4.81
CA ILE A 1 -1.09 -29.42 -3.39
C ILE A 1 -2.16 -28.48 -2.85
N ARG A 2 -3.08 -28.93 -1.99
CA ARG A 2 -4.10 -28.08 -1.37
C ARG A 2 -3.93 -28.17 0.16
N PRO A 3 -3.17 -27.27 0.78
CA PRO A 3 -2.93 -27.31 2.22
C PRO A 3 -4.21 -26.96 3.00
N GLU A 4 -4.39 -27.55 4.19
CA GLU A 4 -5.49 -27.21 5.11
C GLU A 4 -5.18 -25.96 5.95
N PHE A 5 -3.90 -25.73 6.24
CA PHE A 5 -3.40 -24.52 6.88
C PHE A 5 -1.94 -24.28 6.49
N VAL A 6 -1.48 -23.05 6.68
CA VAL A 6 -0.09 -22.66 6.45
C VAL A 6 0.42 -21.91 7.68
N LEU A 7 1.64 -22.21 8.11
CA LEU A 7 2.33 -21.49 9.17
C LEU A 7 3.43 -20.62 8.54
N LEU A 8 3.37 -19.32 8.78
CA LEU A 8 4.39 -18.37 8.33
C LEU A 8 5.37 -18.13 9.47
N ALA A 9 6.64 -18.50 9.26
CA ALA A 9 7.71 -18.36 10.25
C ALA A 9 8.38 -16.98 10.17
N GLU A 10 7.57 -15.92 10.05
CA GLU A 10 8.05 -14.54 10.11
C GLU A 10 8.65 -14.24 11.49
N PRO A 11 9.58 -13.26 11.61
CA PRO A 11 10.27 -12.96 12.86
C PRO A 11 9.35 -12.27 13.89
N SER A 12 8.39 -13.01 14.45
CA SER A 12 7.31 -12.49 15.29
C SER A 12 7.63 -12.32 16.77
N ASP A 13 8.90 -12.44 17.15
CA ASP A 13 9.33 -12.42 18.56
C ASP A 13 8.57 -13.44 19.42
N GLY A 14 8.23 -14.59 18.81
CA GLY A 14 7.48 -15.67 19.47
C GLY A 14 5.99 -15.37 19.68
N LYS A 15 5.45 -14.31 19.09
CA LYS A 15 4.00 -14.03 19.04
C LYS A 15 3.33 -14.87 17.97
N ILE A 16 2.05 -15.18 18.19
CA ILE A 16 1.21 -15.89 17.24
C ILE A 16 0.31 -14.86 16.56
N CYS A 17 0.65 -14.49 15.33
CA CYS A 17 -0.07 -13.48 14.57
C CYS A 17 -1.19 -14.14 13.74
N ARG A 18 -2.45 -13.79 14.05
CA ARG A 18 -3.65 -14.38 13.42
C ARG A 18 -4.32 -13.50 12.37
N ALA A 19 -3.72 -12.37 12.05
CA ALA A 19 -4.22 -11.46 11.03
C ALA A 19 -3.09 -10.59 10.51
N GLN A 20 -3.27 -10.00 9.33
CA GLN A 20 -2.37 -8.99 8.82
C GLN A 20 -3.07 -7.93 7.96
N LYS A 21 -2.44 -6.76 7.85
CA LYS A 21 -2.89 -5.72 6.93
C LYS A 21 -2.56 -6.06 5.48
N GLY A 22 -3.41 -5.63 4.57
CA GLY A 22 -3.12 -5.64 3.14
C GLY A 22 -2.12 -4.57 2.76
N ARG A 23 -1.67 -4.59 1.51
CA ARG A 23 -0.72 -3.63 0.94
C ARG A 23 -1.12 -3.33 -0.49
N MET A 24 -1.06 -2.06 -0.88
CA MET A 24 -1.09 -1.65 -2.27
C MET A 24 0.03 -0.64 -2.52
N GLU A 25 0.58 -0.67 -3.73
CA GLU A 25 1.49 0.34 -4.23
C GLU A 25 0.81 1.09 -5.38
N ILE A 26 0.59 2.38 -5.17
CA ILE A 26 -0.20 3.21 -6.08
C ILE A 26 0.70 4.32 -6.61
N SER A 27 0.63 4.57 -7.91
CA SER A 27 1.25 5.71 -8.59
C SER A 27 0.21 6.79 -8.85
N VAL A 28 0.56 8.05 -8.60
CA VAL A 28 -0.22 9.20 -9.05
C VAL A 28 0.70 10.13 -9.83
N THR A 29 0.33 10.42 -11.09
CA THR A 29 1.13 11.27 -11.98
C THR A 29 0.33 12.47 -12.44
N THR A 30 0.88 13.66 -12.26
CA THR A 30 0.37 14.91 -12.87
C THR A 30 1.19 15.27 -14.10
N TYR A 31 0.52 15.79 -15.11
CA TYR A 31 1.15 16.28 -16.33
C TYR A 31 1.00 17.79 -16.47
N GLY A 32 1.95 18.40 -17.16
CA GLY A 32 2.04 19.84 -17.39
C GLY A 32 2.62 20.17 -18.76
N THR A 33 2.93 21.43 -18.97
CA THR A 33 3.56 21.92 -20.21
C THR A 33 4.82 22.69 -19.84
N SER A 34 5.97 22.25 -20.36
CA SER A 34 7.23 22.90 -20.07
C SER A 34 7.31 24.29 -20.72
N ALA A 35 7.97 25.21 -20.03
CA ALA A 35 8.30 26.55 -20.50
C ALA A 35 9.61 27.01 -19.85
N HIS A 36 10.25 28.02 -20.42
CA HIS A 36 11.42 28.62 -19.77
C HIS A 36 11.03 29.25 -18.43
N GLY A 37 11.81 29.01 -17.38
CA GLY A 37 11.48 29.36 -15.99
C GLY A 37 11.34 30.87 -15.74
N SER A 38 11.84 31.72 -16.63
CA SER A 38 11.63 33.17 -16.59
C SER A 38 10.26 33.63 -17.13
N ILE A 39 9.53 32.75 -17.83
CA ILE A 39 8.20 33.01 -18.41
C ILE A 39 7.22 31.88 -18.06
N PRO A 40 7.05 31.55 -16.76
CA PRO A 40 6.32 30.37 -16.33
C PRO A 40 4.83 30.39 -16.71
N HIS A 41 4.25 31.57 -16.93
CA HIS A 41 2.86 31.74 -17.40
C HIS A 41 2.58 31.16 -18.79
N LYS A 42 3.62 30.80 -19.55
CA LYS A 42 3.47 30.08 -20.84
C LYS A 42 3.46 28.55 -20.68
N GLY A 43 3.75 28.05 -19.49
CA GLY A 43 3.72 26.64 -19.16
C GLY A 43 2.63 26.32 -18.16
N ASP A 44 2.61 25.07 -17.74
CA ASP A 44 1.70 24.55 -16.73
C ASP A 44 2.51 23.59 -15.85
N ASN A 45 2.66 23.92 -14.57
CA ASN A 45 3.65 23.27 -13.71
C ASN A 45 3.08 22.02 -13.04
N ALA A 46 3.54 20.84 -13.48
CA ALA A 46 3.09 19.55 -12.95
C ALA A 46 3.33 19.40 -11.43
N ILE A 47 4.44 19.93 -10.91
CA ILE A 47 4.74 19.89 -9.46
C ILE A 47 3.71 20.70 -8.67
N TYR A 48 3.29 21.85 -9.20
CA TYR A 48 2.30 22.69 -8.50
C TYR A 48 0.93 22.02 -8.46
N LYS A 49 0.53 21.32 -9.51
CA LYS A 49 -0.70 20.49 -9.48
C LYS A 49 -0.65 19.40 -8.41
N MET A 50 0.51 18.77 -8.22
CA MET A 50 0.70 17.71 -7.23
C MET A 50 0.50 18.22 -5.79
N SER A 51 0.72 19.51 -5.53
CA SER A 51 0.58 20.08 -4.17
C SER A 51 -0.80 19.88 -3.57
N GLY A 52 -1.88 20.06 -4.35
CA GLY A 52 -3.26 19.86 -3.89
C GLY A 52 -3.55 18.39 -3.58
N ILE A 53 -3.05 17.49 -4.42
CA ILE A 53 -3.18 16.04 -4.25
C ILE A 53 -2.52 15.59 -2.95
N LEU A 54 -1.30 16.08 -2.65
CA LEU A 54 -0.59 15.75 -1.41
C LEU A 54 -1.34 16.19 -0.15
N GLN A 55 -1.99 17.37 -0.19
CA GLN A 55 -2.80 17.82 0.95
C GLN A 55 -4.04 16.96 1.16
N GLU A 56 -4.74 16.61 0.08
CA GLU A 56 -5.92 15.76 0.15
C GLU A 56 -5.58 14.33 0.55
N LEU A 57 -4.46 13.76 0.08
CA LEU A 57 -3.96 12.46 0.53
C LEU A 57 -3.65 12.46 2.03
N ARG A 58 -3.03 13.53 2.54
CA ARG A 58 -2.80 13.68 3.98
C ARG A 58 -4.11 13.69 4.76
N ALA A 59 -5.13 14.40 4.27
CA ALA A 59 -6.45 14.44 4.90
C ALA A 59 -7.18 13.10 4.80
N LEU A 60 -7.05 12.39 3.67
CA LEU A 60 -7.61 11.06 3.46
C LEU A 60 -7.06 10.06 4.50
N ASN A 61 -5.76 10.09 4.77
CA ASN A 61 -5.12 9.22 5.77
C ASN A 61 -5.76 9.31 7.15
N GLU A 62 -6.30 10.48 7.51
CA GLU A 62 -6.96 10.67 8.81
C GLU A 62 -8.33 10.01 8.89
N ASN A 63 -8.97 9.76 7.75
CA ASN A 63 -10.37 9.33 7.64
C ASN A 63 -10.54 7.91 7.05
N LEU A 64 -9.47 7.12 7.01
CA LEU A 64 -9.52 5.75 6.53
C LEU A 64 -10.31 4.83 7.46
N LEU A 65 -10.77 3.69 6.92
CA LEU A 65 -11.50 2.68 7.67
C LEU A 65 -10.69 2.17 8.88
N VAL A 66 -11.39 1.85 9.97
CA VAL A 66 -10.84 1.26 11.19
C VAL A 66 -11.51 -0.10 11.42
N ASP A 67 -10.73 -1.16 11.55
CA ASP A 67 -11.18 -2.47 12.05
C ASP A 67 -10.77 -2.63 13.52
N ASP A 68 -11.59 -3.35 14.29
CA ASP A 68 -11.37 -3.54 15.73
C ASP A 68 -10.06 -4.27 16.06
N LEU A 69 -9.62 -5.19 15.19
CA LEU A 69 -8.43 -6.00 15.39
C LEU A 69 -7.22 -5.41 14.66
N LEU A 70 -7.34 -5.12 13.36
CA LEU A 70 -6.25 -4.59 12.53
C LEU A 70 -6.04 -3.07 12.66
N GLY A 71 -6.96 -2.36 13.29
CA GLY A 71 -6.91 -0.91 13.46
C GLY A 71 -7.16 -0.14 12.16
N LYS A 72 -6.74 1.13 12.13
CA LYS A 72 -6.91 2.02 10.97
C LYS A 72 -6.06 1.56 9.78
N GLY A 73 -6.61 1.64 8.57
CA GLY A 73 -5.78 1.69 7.36
C GLY A 73 -4.77 2.84 7.43
N CYS A 74 -3.73 2.80 6.62
CA CYS A 74 -2.85 3.96 6.49
C CYS A 74 -2.37 4.13 5.06
N LEU A 75 -1.99 5.35 4.71
CA LEU A 75 -1.33 5.65 3.45
C LEU A 75 -0.10 6.53 3.71
N THR A 76 0.97 6.24 3.00
CA THR A 76 2.22 7.00 3.07
C THR A 76 2.67 7.33 1.66
N VAL A 77 2.89 8.62 1.38
CA VAL A 77 3.61 9.01 0.17
C VAL A 77 5.09 8.75 0.43
N SER A 78 5.65 7.71 -0.19
CA SER A 78 7.01 7.22 0.06
C SER A 78 8.04 7.85 -0.88
N GLU A 79 7.61 8.32 -2.03
CA GLU A 79 8.49 8.88 -3.07
C GLU A 79 7.78 9.99 -3.84
N ILE A 80 8.56 10.98 -4.28
CA ILE A 80 8.14 11.99 -5.24
C ILE A 80 9.27 12.24 -6.23
N SER A 81 8.95 12.24 -7.52
CA SER A 81 9.87 12.54 -8.61
C SER A 81 9.21 13.48 -9.63
N SER A 82 10.03 14.13 -10.46
CA SER A 82 9.54 15.02 -11.52
C SER A 82 10.49 15.05 -12.70
N THR A 83 9.95 15.33 -13.89
CA THR A 83 10.73 15.55 -15.10
C THR A 83 10.67 17.01 -15.52
N SER A 84 11.80 17.50 -16.02
CA SER A 84 11.93 18.84 -16.61
C SER A 84 13.14 18.85 -17.54
N PRO A 85 13.09 19.58 -18.69
CA PRO A 85 14.23 19.69 -19.60
C PRO A 85 15.49 20.27 -18.96
N SER A 86 15.36 21.11 -17.93
CA SER A 86 16.48 21.66 -17.17
C SER A 86 16.02 22.26 -15.84
N ARG A 87 16.97 22.64 -14.98
CA ARG A 87 16.66 23.38 -13.73
C ARG A 87 16.01 24.75 -13.97
N CYS A 88 16.09 25.27 -15.19
CA CYS A 88 15.54 26.56 -15.60
C CYS A 88 14.26 26.39 -16.42
N ALA A 89 13.56 25.26 -16.32
CA ALA A 89 12.32 25.00 -17.03
C ALA A 89 11.20 24.57 -16.08
N VAL A 90 9.96 24.95 -16.44
CA VAL A 90 8.74 24.46 -15.79
C VAL A 90 8.65 22.94 -15.99
N SER A 91 8.40 22.20 -14.91
CA SER A 91 8.30 20.74 -14.94
C SER A 91 7.08 20.26 -15.72
N ASP A 92 7.30 19.28 -16.59
CA ASP A 92 6.30 18.70 -17.48
C ASP A 92 5.59 17.48 -16.88
N SER A 93 6.18 16.80 -15.88
CA SER A 93 5.49 15.77 -15.11
C SER A 93 5.95 15.72 -13.65
N CYS A 94 5.10 15.20 -12.78
CA CYS A 94 5.43 14.88 -11.39
C CYS A 94 4.70 13.61 -10.97
N THR A 95 5.43 12.65 -10.42
CA THR A 95 4.89 11.34 -10.00
C THR A 95 5.17 11.12 -8.52
N ILE A 96 4.18 10.60 -7.80
CA ILE A 96 4.33 10.15 -6.43
C ILE A 96 4.02 8.65 -6.31
N SER A 97 4.75 7.99 -5.40
CA SER A 97 4.51 6.60 -5.02
C SER A 97 3.84 6.56 -3.65
N ILE A 98 2.76 5.79 -3.53
CA ILE A 98 1.95 5.68 -2.31
C ILE A 98 1.97 4.23 -1.82
N ASP A 99 2.48 4.02 -0.60
CA ASP A 99 2.32 2.78 0.15
C ASP A 99 0.99 2.85 0.93
N ARG A 100 0.00 2.06 0.50
CA ARG A 100 -1.33 1.98 1.13
C ARG A 100 -1.45 0.66 1.89
N ARG A 101 -1.69 0.72 3.20
CA ARG A 101 -1.98 -0.45 4.03
C ARG A 101 -3.47 -0.57 4.26
N LEU A 102 -4.05 -1.65 3.74
CA LEU A 102 -5.48 -1.93 3.84
C LEU A 102 -5.80 -2.60 5.17
N THR A 103 -6.80 -2.10 5.88
CA THR A 103 -7.39 -2.80 7.02
C THR A 103 -8.49 -3.75 6.57
N TRP A 104 -8.99 -4.58 7.49
CA TRP A 104 -10.07 -5.52 7.16
C TRP A 104 -11.34 -4.78 6.73
N GLY A 105 -11.98 -5.29 5.67
CA GLY A 105 -13.18 -4.68 5.08
C GLY A 105 -12.90 -3.72 3.92
N GLU A 106 -11.65 -3.27 3.76
CA GLU A 106 -11.26 -2.49 2.57
C GLU A 106 -11.02 -3.42 1.37
N LYS A 107 -11.54 -3.02 0.21
CA LYS A 107 -11.22 -3.67 -1.07
C LYS A 107 -10.19 -2.84 -1.83
N PRO A 108 -9.24 -3.46 -2.53
CA PRO A 108 -8.25 -2.72 -3.29
C PRO A 108 -8.85 -1.76 -4.33
N GLU A 109 -9.92 -2.17 -5.00
CA GLU A 109 -10.57 -1.37 -6.03
C GLU A 109 -11.21 -0.11 -5.43
N ASP A 110 -11.82 -0.24 -4.25
CA ASP A 110 -12.42 0.88 -3.52
C ASP A 110 -11.32 1.85 -3.04
N ALA A 111 -10.22 1.33 -2.49
CA ALA A 111 -9.08 2.15 -2.04
C ALA A 111 -8.41 2.92 -3.19
N LEU A 112 -8.32 2.33 -4.38
CA LEU A 112 -7.84 3.04 -5.57
C LEU A 112 -8.83 4.13 -5.98
N GLN A 113 -10.13 3.86 -5.86
CA GLN A 113 -11.18 4.81 -6.23
C GLN A 113 -11.29 5.97 -5.23
N GLU A 114 -10.96 5.77 -3.94
CA GLU A 114 -10.82 6.85 -2.96
C GLU A 114 -9.83 7.92 -3.45
N ILE A 115 -8.66 7.50 -3.95
CA ILE A 115 -7.63 8.40 -4.49
C ILE A 115 -8.10 9.05 -5.78
N ARG A 116 -8.67 8.29 -6.73
CA ARG A 116 -9.23 8.84 -7.98
C ARG A 116 -10.35 9.84 -7.75
N ASN A 117 -11.07 9.71 -6.65
CA ASN A 117 -12.20 10.57 -6.33
C ASN A 117 -11.81 11.90 -5.70
N LEU A 118 -10.57 12.04 -5.25
CA LEU A 118 -10.05 13.26 -4.66
C LEU A 118 -10.25 14.46 -5.60
N PRO A 119 -10.85 15.57 -5.14
CA PRO A 119 -11.08 16.75 -5.98
C PRO A 119 -9.81 17.27 -6.67
N ALA A 120 -8.67 17.28 -5.98
CA ALA A 120 -7.40 17.72 -6.56
C ALA A 120 -6.90 16.77 -7.65
N VAL A 121 -7.11 15.45 -7.51
CA VAL A 121 -6.75 14.46 -8.53
C VAL A 121 -7.58 14.70 -9.81
N LYS A 122 -8.89 14.89 -9.67
CA LYS A 122 -9.79 15.19 -10.79
C LYS A 122 -9.49 16.53 -11.45
N MET A 123 -9.22 17.56 -10.65
CA MET A 123 -8.90 18.90 -11.14
C MET A 123 -7.57 18.96 -11.89
N ALA A 124 -6.59 18.16 -11.44
CA ALA A 124 -5.29 18.06 -12.10
C ALA A 124 -5.29 17.14 -13.33
N ASP A 125 -6.40 16.42 -13.59
CA ASP A 125 -6.49 15.31 -14.55
C ASP A 125 -5.33 14.31 -14.37
N ALA A 126 -5.06 13.97 -13.11
CA ALA A 126 -3.92 13.13 -12.74
C ALA A 126 -4.20 11.65 -13.04
N GLU A 127 -3.20 10.97 -13.58
CA GLU A 127 -3.25 9.52 -13.79
C GLU A 127 -3.05 8.79 -12.46
N VAL A 128 -3.92 7.83 -12.15
CA VAL A 128 -3.83 6.99 -10.94
C VAL A 128 -3.85 5.52 -11.33
N SER A 129 -2.76 4.82 -11.03
CA SER A 129 -2.54 3.41 -11.40
C SER A 129 -1.92 2.61 -10.25
N ILE A 130 -2.00 1.29 -10.32
CA ILE A 130 -1.33 0.37 -9.40
C ILE A 130 -0.02 -0.05 -10.06
N TYR A 131 1.07 -0.14 -9.30
CA TYR A 131 2.33 -0.69 -9.82
C TYR A 131 2.20 -2.18 -10.14
N ASN A 132 2.98 -2.66 -11.10
CA ASN A 132 3.08 -4.09 -11.40
C ASN A 132 4.47 -4.62 -11.04
N TYR A 133 4.51 -5.82 -10.45
CA TYR A 133 5.72 -6.62 -10.34
C TYR A 133 5.92 -7.41 -11.63
N ASP A 134 6.71 -6.86 -12.53
CA ASP A 134 7.06 -7.50 -13.81
C ASP A 134 8.53 -7.97 -13.83
N GLU A 135 9.22 -7.96 -12.69
CA GLU A 135 10.61 -8.39 -12.64
C GLU A 135 10.75 -9.90 -12.95
N PRO A 136 11.67 -10.28 -13.85
CA PRO A 136 11.91 -11.68 -14.16
C PRO A 136 12.47 -12.41 -12.94
N SER A 137 11.98 -13.61 -12.71
CA SER A 137 12.58 -14.53 -11.74
C SER A 137 14.01 -14.90 -12.13
N TYR A 138 14.73 -15.60 -11.24
CA TYR A 138 16.11 -16.02 -11.50
C TYR A 138 16.29 -16.92 -12.74
N THR A 139 15.21 -17.50 -13.26
CA THR A 139 15.19 -18.31 -14.50
C THR A 139 14.77 -17.51 -15.73
N GLY A 140 14.49 -16.22 -15.60
CA GLY A 140 13.97 -15.37 -16.68
C GLY A 140 12.46 -15.50 -16.91
N LEU A 141 11.73 -16.27 -16.08
CA LEU A 141 10.28 -16.30 -16.14
C LEU A 141 9.71 -15.02 -15.55
N GLU A 142 8.98 -14.27 -16.37
CA GLU A 142 8.18 -13.12 -15.97
C GLU A 142 6.77 -13.60 -15.60
N TYR A 143 6.32 -13.23 -14.41
CA TYR A 143 4.97 -13.48 -13.95
C TYR A 143 4.43 -12.19 -13.33
N GLY A 144 3.84 -11.36 -14.20
CA GLY A 144 3.28 -10.07 -13.81
C GLY A 144 2.19 -10.20 -12.76
N GLN A 145 2.27 -9.39 -11.70
CA GLN A 145 1.20 -9.26 -10.72
C GLN A 145 1.06 -7.80 -10.30
N GLU A 146 -0.17 -7.32 -10.18
CA GLU A 146 -0.43 -6.03 -9.55
C GLU A 146 0.11 -6.03 -8.11
N CYS A 147 0.75 -4.94 -7.71
CA CYS A 147 1.20 -4.67 -6.34
C CYS A 147 0.01 -4.37 -5.43
N SER A 148 -0.93 -5.31 -5.34
CA SER A 148 -2.19 -5.23 -4.60
C SER A 148 -2.43 -6.54 -3.86
N PHE A 149 -2.41 -6.47 -2.54
CA PHE A 149 -2.42 -7.63 -1.65
C PHE A 149 -3.45 -7.43 -0.55
N LYS A 150 -4.36 -8.39 -0.41
CA LYS A 150 -5.51 -8.29 0.49
C LYS A 150 -5.12 -8.53 1.96
N PRO A 151 -5.79 -7.88 2.92
CA PRO A 151 -5.69 -8.26 4.32
C PRO A 151 -6.29 -9.66 4.54
N TRP A 152 -5.85 -10.34 5.60
CA TRP A 152 -6.48 -11.57 6.07
C TRP A 152 -6.59 -11.55 7.59
N LYS A 153 -7.62 -12.22 8.12
CA LYS A 153 -7.79 -12.43 9.56
C LYS A 153 -8.41 -13.78 9.84
N MET A 154 -8.00 -14.38 10.95
CA MET A 154 -8.56 -15.61 11.50
C MET A 154 -9.10 -15.34 12.89
N GLU A 155 -10.14 -16.07 13.28
CA GLU A 155 -10.67 -15.99 14.65
C GLU A 155 -9.65 -16.48 15.68
N GLU A 156 -9.71 -15.92 16.88
CA GLU A 156 -8.82 -16.32 17.97
C GLU A 156 -9.07 -17.76 18.38
N THR A 157 -10.34 -18.13 18.41
CA THR A 157 -10.84 -19.46 18.74
C THR A 157 -10.67 -20.47 17.60
N HIS A 158 -10.12 -20.06 16.46
CA HIS A 158 -9.90 -20.95 15.34
C HIS A 158 -8.93 -22.10 15.71
N ASP A 159 -9.24 -23.32 15.28
CA ASP A 159 -8.50 -24.53 15.66
C ASP A 159 -6.98 -24.42 15.40
N VAL A 160 -6.60 -23.84 14.27
CA VAL A 160 -5.20 -23.58 13.92
C VAL A 160 -4.53 -22.62 14.93
N THR A 161 -5.16 -21.48 15.23
CA THR A 161 -4.64 -20.51 16.21
C THR A 161 -4.42 -21.15 17.57
N GLN A 162 -5.43 -21.87 18.07
CA GLN A 162 -5.40 -22.55 19.36
C GLN A 162 -4.37 -23.69 19.39
N SER A 163 -4.23 -24.42 18.28
CA SER A 163 -3.24 -25.51 18.16
C SER A 163 -1.80 -24.99 18.24
N VAL A 164 -1.50 -23.86 17.57
CA VAL A 164 -0.18 -23.22 17.65
C VAL A 164 0.07 -22.65 19.05
N ALA A 165 -0.94 -22.02 19.67
CA ALA A 165 -0.83 -21.51 21.05
C ALA A 165 -0.55 -22.61 22.06
N LYS A 166 -1.24 -23.75 21.94
CA LYS A 166 -1.00 -24.93 22.78
C LYS A 166 0.40 -25.50 22.57
N ALA A 167 0.86 -25.60 21.32
CA ALA A 167 2.21 -26.05 21.01
C ALA A 167 3.27 -25.14 21.64
N TYR A 168 3.10 -23.82 21.54
CA TYR A 168 3.97 -22.82 22.17
C TYR A 168 4.02 -23.01 23.69
N LYS A 169 2.86 -23.14 24.34
CA LYS A 169 2.76 -23.34 25.79
C LYS A 169 3.48 -24.62 26.24
N ASN A 170 3.31 -25.72 25.51
CA ASN A 170 3.96 -26.98 25.83
C ASN A 170 5.49 -26.90 25.68
N LEU A 171 5.99 -26.12 24.72
CA LEU A 171 7.42 -26.00 24.46
C LEU A 171 8.11 -25.04 25.43
N PHE A 172 7.50 -23.90 25.74
CA PHE A 172 8.12 -22.82 26.51
C PHE A 172 7.61 -22.70 27.95
N GLY A 173 6.58 -23.46 28.34
CA GLY A 173 6.01 -23.45 29.69
C GLY A 173 5.28 -22.16 30.08
N LYS A 174 4.95 -21.29 29.10
CA LYS A 174 4.25 -20.02 29.30
C LYS A 174 3.21 -19.78 28.20
N GLU A 175 2.19 -18.97 28.49
CA GLU A 175 1.17 -18.62 27.50
C GLU A 175 1.77 -17.87 26.31
N ALA A 176 1.25 -18.16 25.12
CA ALA A 176 1.59 -17.43 23.91
C ALA A 176 0.90 -16.06 23.90
N VAL A 177 1.56 -15.06 23.31
CA VAL A 177 0.92 -13.79 23.00
C VAL A 177 0.26 -13.93 21.64
N ILE A 178 -1.07 -13.84 21.60
CA ILE A 178 -1.84 -13.77 20.35
C ILE A 178 -1.89 -12.30 19.93
N ASP A 179 -1.49 -12.03 18.70
CA ASP A 179 -1.36 -10.67 18.18
C ASP A 179 -1.74 -10.62 16.69
N ILE A 180 -1.48 -9.50 16.07
CA ILE A 180 -1.58 -9.28 14.63
C ILE A 180 -0.21 -8.97 14.03
N TRP A 181 -0.08 -9.19 12.73
CA TRP A 181 1.03 -8.67 11.96
C TRP A 181 0.64 -7.31 11.36
N PRO A 182 1.28 -6.19 11.75
CA PRO A 182 0.87 -4.87 11.27
C PRO A 182 1.24 -4.63 9.79
N PHE A 183 2.06 -5.50 9.20
CA PHE A 183 2.53 -5.41 7.82
C PHE A 183 1.88 -6.46 6.91
N SER A 184 2.39 -6.60 5.69
CA SER A 184 2.02 -7.69 4.77
C SER A 184 3.14 -8.75 4.75
N THR A 185 2.76 -10.01 4.66
CA THR A 185 3.67 -11.17 4.50
C THR A 185 3.29 -11.97 3.25
N ASN A 186 4.01 -13.05 2.95
CA ASN A 186 3.64 -13.99 1.89
C ASN A 186 2.28 -14.70 2.12
N GLY A 187 1.66 -14.53 3.28
CA GLY A 187 0.30 -15.01 3.56
C GLY A 187 -0.79 -14.45 2.64
N VAL A 188 -0.48 -13.41 1.86
CA VAL A 188 -1.40 -12.84 0.86
C VAL A 188 -1.60 -13.72 -0.37
N SER A 189 -0.73 -14.70 -0.58
CA SER A 189 -0.69 -15.55 -1.79
C SER A 189 -1.24 -16.96 -1.55
N ILE A 190 -1.98 -17.18 -0.45
CA ILE A 190 -2.47 -18.48 0.02
C ILE A 190 -3.95 -18.65 -0.29
#